data_AF-A0A3D9KJ38-F1
#
_entry.id   AF-A0A3D9KJ38-F1
#
_cell.length_a   1.000
_cell.length_b   1.000
_cell.length_c   1.000
_cell.angle_alpha   90.00
_cell.angle_beta   90.00
_cell.angle_gamma   90.00
#
_symmetry.space_group_name_H-M   'P 1'
#
loop_
_entity.id
_entity.type
_entity.pdbx_description
1 polymer ?
#
loop_
_entity_poly.entity_id
_entity_poly.type
_entity_poly.pdbx_seq_one_letter_code
_entity_poly.pdbx_strand_id
1 'polypeptide(L)'
;MTRKTKIKIEPYLDISEYRNGFQVVSASIGFDDNIYILLIDEIPERINGTSVQSNTKNAHTYKVLTAGEDFVSELLLYNQRFNYHFVQPFQNDKLLLAGARTRFFNQDKYELNGKLFDLDGVLLKEILLGDGIQNLQVSKNGTL
;
A
#
# COMPACT_ATOMS: atom_id res chain seq x y z
N MET A 1 -18.19 2.94 -39.89
CA MET A 1 -18.49 1.72 -39.10
C MET A 1 -17.23 1.33 -38.33
N THR A 2 -17.25 1.42 -37.00
CA THR A 2 -16.10 1.06 -36.15
C THR A 2 -16.11 -0.46 -35.91
N ARG A 3 -15.06 -1.15 -36.36
CA ARG A 3 -14.92 -2.60 -36.20
C ARG A 3 -14.67 -2.90 -34.71
N LYS A 4 -15.57 -3.65 -34.07
CA LYS A 4 -15.38 -4.10 -32.68
C LYS A 4 -14.54 -5.36 -32.67
N THR A 5 -13.38 -5.32 -32.01
CA THR A 5 -12.53 -6.49 -31.75
C THR A 5 -12.83 -6.99 -30.34
N LYS A 6 -13.10 -8.30 -30.19
CA LYS A 6 -13.18 -8.94 -28.88
C LYS A 6 -11.79 -9.44 -28.49
N ILE A 7 -11.31 -9.02 -27.33
CA ILE A 7 -10.06 -9.49 -26.73
C ILE A 7 -10.43 -10.33 -25.51
N LYS A 8 -9.92 -11.56 -25.44
CA LYS A 8 -10.01 -12.39 -24.23
C LYS A 8 -8.83 -12.00 -23.34
N ILE A 9 -9.13 -11.62 -22.10
CA ILE A 9 -8.11 -11.29 -21.09
C ILE A 9 -8.07 -12.47 -20.14
N GLU A 10 -6.91 -13.09 -20.00
CA GLU A 10 -6.65 -14.08 -18.96
C GLU A 10 -6.08 -13.36 -17.74
N PRO A 11 -6.43 -13.78 -16.51
CA PRO A 11 -5.83 -13.20 -15.30
C PRO A 11 -4.34 -13.53 -15.25
N TYR A 12 -3.53 -12.53 -14.91
CA TYR A 12 -2.09 -12.73 -14.69
C TYR A 12 -1.81 -13.50 -13.40
N LEU A 13 -2.58 -13.22 -12.34
CA LEU A 13 -2.43 -13.82 -11.02
C LEU A 13 -3.79 -13.98 -10.35
N ASP A 14 -4.06 -15.17 -9.80
CA ASP A 14 -5.19 -15.41 -8.89
C ASP A 14 -4.70 -15.34 -7.44
N ILE A 15 -5.19 -14.35 -6.70
CA ILE A 15 -4.81 -14.13 -5.30
C ILE A 15 -5.84 -14.68 -4.30
N SER A 16 -6.81 -15.47 -4.73
CA SER A 16 -7.94 -15.91 -3.89
C SER A 16 -7.49 -16.61 -2.61
N GLU A 17 -6.44 -17.44 -2.69
CA GLU A 17 -5.87 -18.14 -1.53
C GLU A 17 -5.23 -17.20 -0.50
N TYR A 18 -4.68 -16.07 -0.97
CA TYR A 18 -3.97 -15.09 -0.14
C TYR A 18 -4.90 -14.11 0.58
N ARG A 19 -6.18 -14.06 0.18
CA ARG A 19 -7.19 -13.10 0.68
C ARG A 19 -7.94 -13.55 1.93
N ASN A 20 -7.72 -14.76 2.44
CA ASN A 20 -8.50 -15.25 3.58
C ASN A 20 -8.35 -14.34 4.80
N GLY A 21 -9.45 -13.71 5.23
CA GLY A 21 -9.46 -12.74 6.33
C GLY A 21 -8.90 -11.35 5.98
N PHE A 22 -8.66 -11.05 4.70
CA PHE A 22 -8.10 -9.78 4.23
C PHE A 22 -8.88 -9.18 3.05
N GLN A 23 -8.91 -7.86 2.99
CA GLN A 23 -9.51 -7.05 1.93
C GLN A 23 -8.42 -6.32 1.16
N VAL A 24 -8.52 -6.29 -0.17
CA VAL A 24 -7.56 -5.57 -1.03
C VAL A 24 -7.77 -4.07 -0.87
N VAL A 25 -6.71 -3.35 -0.55
CA VAL A 25 -6.67 -1.89 -0.44
C VAL A 25 -6.22 -1.28 -1.75
N SER A 26 -5.10 -1.76 -2.29
CA SER A 26 -4.53 -1.28 -3.54
C SER A 26 -3.60 -2.32 -4.16
N ALA A 27 -3.32 -2.12 -5.45
CA ALA A 27 -2.31 -2.87 -6.18
C ALA A 27 -1.54 -1.92 -7.09
N SER A 28 -0.24 -2.13 -7.22
CA SER A 28 0.62 -1.33 -8.10
C SER A 28 1.80 -2.14 -8.61
N ILE A 29 2.36 -1.72 -9.73
CA ILE A 29 3.58 -2.29 -10.30
C ILE A 29 4.77 -1.47 -9.77
N GLY A 30 5.78 -2.15 -9.25
CA GLY A 30 7.03 -1.55 -8.79
C GLY A 30 7.97 -1.19 -9.93
N PHE A 31 9.10 -0.54 -9.63
CA PHE A 31 10.15 -0.28 -10.61
C PHE A 31 10.89 -1.55 -11.08
N ASP A 32 10.68 -2.65 -10.37
CA ASP A 32 11.26 -3.98 -10.55
C ASP A 32 10.31 -4.94 -11.28
N ASP A 33 9.26 -4.41 -11.91
CA ASP A 33 8.21 -5.13 -12.64
C ASP A 33 7.36 -6.11 -11.80
N ASN A 34 7.62 -6.20 -10.50
CA ASN A 34 6.81 -6.98 -9.57
C ASN A 34 5.51 -6.25 -9.23
N ILE A 35 4.45 -7.01 -8.96
CA ILE A 35 3.16 -6.51 -8.49
C ILE A 35 3.16 -6.50 -6.97
N TYR A 36 2.88 -5.34 -6.39
CA TYR A 36 2.73 -5.14 -4.95
C TYR A 36 1.27 -4.90 -4.63
N ILE A 37 0.70 -5.73 -3.75
CA ILE A 37 -0.71 -5.68 -3.36
C ILE A 37 -0.78 -5.45 -1.86
N LEU A 38 -1.44 -4.37 -1.48
CA LEU A 38 -1.71 -4.05 -0.08
C LEU A 38 -3.08 -4.62 0.30
N LEU A 39 -3.12 -5.38 1.37
CA LEU A 39 -4.36 -5.87 1.97
C LEU A 39 -4.42 -5.49 3.46
N ILE A 40 -5.63 -5.45 4.00
CA ILE A 40 -5.93 -5.16 5.41
C ILE A 40 -6.98 -6.13 5.94
N ASP A 41 -6.90 -6.49 7.21
CA ASP A 41 -7.90 -7.34 7.88
C ASP A 41 -9.32 -6.74 7.86
N GLU A 42 -9.43 -5.45 8.13
CA GLU A 42 -10.69 -4.71 8.16
C GLU A 42 -10.50 -3.29 7.61
N ILE A 43 -11.30 -2.90 6.61
CA ILE A 43 -11.25 -1.54 6.05
C ILE A 43 -11.71 -0.53 7.11
N PRO A 44 -10.86 0.43 7.51
CA PRO A 44 -11.23 1.37 8.56
C PRO A 44 -12.41 2.26 8.16
N GLU A 45 -13.30 2.53 9.12
CA GLU A 45 -14.42 3.45 8.89
C GLU A 45 -13.95 4.85 8.49
N ARG A 46 -14.75 5.52 7.67
CA ARG A 46 -14.53 6.92 7.33
C ARG A 46 -15.05 7.83 8.43
N ILE A 47 -14.37 8.95 8.67
CA ILE A 47 -14.84 10.01 9.56
C ILE A 47 -16.16 10.54 9.02
N ASN A 48 -17.24 10.43 9.81
CA ASN A 48 -18.61 10.76 9.43
C ASN A 48 -19.05 10.09 8.11
N GLY A 49 -18.48 8.93 7.77
CA GLY A 49 -18.78 8.20 6.53
C GLY A 49 -18.16 8.76 5.25
N THR A 50 -17.53 9.95 5.28
CA THR A 50 -17.09 10.65 4.06
C THR A 50 -15.58 10.84 3.97
N SER A 51 -14.90 11.13 5.08
CA SER A 51 -13.48 11.48 5.06
C SER A 51 -12.59 10.30 5.46
N VAL A 52 -11.53 10.09 4.69
CA VAL A 52 -10.48 9.12 5.03
C VAL A 52 -9.72 9.61 6.27
N GLN A 53 -9.57 8.75 7.26
CA GLN A 53 -8.71 9.00 8.43
C GLN A 53 -7.25 8.66 8.11
N SER A 54 -6.30 9.45 8.61
CA SER A 54 -4.86 9.18 8.53
C SER A 54 -4.41 8.14 9.58
N ASN A 55 -4.98 8.21 10.78
CA ASN A 55 -4.80 7.23 11.85
C ASN A 55 -6.16 6.60 12.21
N THR A 56 -6.14 5.30 12.47
CA THR A 56 -7.30 4.49 12.83
C THR A 56 -7.47 4.40 14.34
N LYS A 57 -8.72 4.27 14.80
CA LYS A 57 -9.04 4.08 16.23
C LYS A 57 -8.50 2.74 16.76
N ASN A 58 -8.71 1.68 15.98
CA ASN A 58 -8.23 0.33 16.27
C ASN A 58 -6.96 0.07 15.48
N ALA A 59 -6.09 -0.80 16.01
CA ALA A 59 -4.94 -1.25 15.24
C ALA A 59 -5.38 -2.36 14.27
N HIS A 60 -4.76 -2.40 13.11
CA HIS A 60 -5.05 -3.33 12.03
C HIS A 60 -3.83 -4.15 11.66
N THR A 61 -4.07 -5.30 11.04
CA THR A 61 -3.03 -6.10 10.39
C THR A 61 -3.07 -5.82 8.90
N TYR A 62 -1.93 -5.37 8.37
CA TYR A 62 -1.73 -5.28 6.93
C TYR A 62 -0.99 -6.50 6.42
N LYS A 63 -1.33 -6.92 5.20
CA LYS A 63 -0.58 -7.90 4.43
C LYS A 63 -0.07 -7.23 3.16
N VAL A 64 1.22 -7.37 2.88
CA VAL A 64 1.78 -7.03 1.58
C VAL A 64 2.03 -8.33 0.83
N LEU A 65 1.44 -8.47 -0.35
CA LEU A 65 1.82 -9.50 -1.31
C LEU A 65 2.76 -8.88 -2.34
N THR A 66 3.88 -9.55 -2.59
CA THR A 66 4.76 -9.25 -3.72
C THR A 66 4.70 -10.43 -4.68
N ALA A 67 4.26 -10.19 -5.91
CA ALA A 67 4.19 -11.20 -6.94
C ALA A 67 5.12 -10.83 -8.10
N GLY A 68 6.07 -11.72 -8.37
CA GLY A 68 6.88 -11.69 -9.58
C GLY A 68 6.46 -12.78 -10.56
N GLU A 69 7.30 -13.04 -11.55
CA GLU A 69 7.01 -14.02 -12.62
C GLU A 69 6.77 -15.44 -12.07
N ASP A 70 7.63 -15.91 -11.16
CA ASP A 70 7.63 -17.29 -10.64
C ASP A 70 7.44 -17.38 -9.12
N PHE A 71 7.06 -16.27 -8.47
CA PHE A 71 6.92 -16.26 -7.00
C PHE A 71 5.80 -15.35 -6.52
N VAL A 72 5.27 -15.70 -5.35
CA VAL A 72 4.46 -14.82 -4.52
C VAL A 72 5.02 -14.90 -3.10
N SER A 73 5.30 -13.76 -2.48
CA SER A 73 5.70 -13.66 -1.08
C SER A 73 4.70 -12.85 -0.28
N GLU A 74 4.62 -13.13 1.02
CA GLU A 74 3.74 -12.43 1.96
C GLU A 74 4.55 -11.80 3.08
N LEU A 75 4.21 -10.56 3.42
CA LEU A 75 4.68 -9.90 4.63
C LEU A 75 3.48 -9.43 5.45
N LEU A 76 3.44 -9.81 6.73
CA LEU A 76 2.42 -9.37 7.68
C LEU A 76 2.96 -8.25 8.58
N LEU A 77 2.22 -7.15 8.64
CA LEU A 77 2.51 -5.99 9.48
C LEU A 77 1.41 -5.87 10.52
N TYR A 78 1.70 -6.35 11.73
CA TYR A 78 0.74 -6.36 12.84
C TYR A 78 0.64 -5.02 13.55
N ASN A 79 -0.49 -4.80 14.22
CA ASN A 79 -0.70 -3.69 15.16
C ASN A 79 -0.43 -2.29 14.55
N GLN A 80 -0.81 -2.09 13.30
CA GLN A 80 -0.63 -0.84 12.58
C GLN A 80 -1.81 0.11 12.84
N ARG A 81 -1.53 1.34 13.25
CA ARG A 81 -2.56 2.38 13.47
C ARG A 81 -2.64 3.42 12.36
N PHE A 82 -1.65 3.44 11.47
CA PHE A 82 -1.69 4.34 10.34
C PHE A 82 -2.53 3.71 9.22
N ASN A 83 -3.37 4.50 8.56
CA ASN A 83 -4.21 4.03 7.48
C ASN A 83 -3.44 4.10 6.15
N TYR A 84 -2.81 2.98 5.77
CA TYR A 84 -2.08 2.86 4.51
C TYR A 84 -3.03 2.65 3.33
N HIS A 85 -2.69 3.28 2.22
CA HIS A 85 -3.44 3.27 0.96
C HIS A 85 -2.56 2.79 -0.20
N PHE A 86 -1.24 2.88 -0.06
CA PHE A 86 -0.28 2.58 -1.11
C PHE A 86 0.85 1.70 -0.57
N VAL A 87 1.40 0.88 -1.44
CA VAL A 87 2.62 0.10 -1.21
C VAL A 87 3.49 0.18 -2.46
N GLN A 88 4.79 0.37 -2.29
CA GLN A 88 5.77 0.38 -3.37
C GLN A 88 7.10 -0.22 -2.87
N PRO A 89 7.89 -0.87 -3.74
CA PRO A 89 9.27 -1.17 -3.41
C PRO A 89 10.05 0.13 -3.21
N PHE A 90 10.97 0.14 -2.27
CA PHE A 90 11.84 1.27 -2.03
C PHE A 90 13.27 0.78 -1.94
N GLN A 91 14.04 1.02 -3.00
CA GLN A 91 15.33 0.32 -3.17
C GLN A 91 15.11 -1.21 -3.21
N ASN A 92 16.18 -2.00 -3.14
CA ASN A 92 16.09 -3.44 -3.40
C ASN A 92 15.57 -4.27 -2.22
N ASP A 93 15.45 -3.68 -1.02
CA ASP A 93 15.34 -4.41 0.25
C ASP A 93 14.32 -3.79 1.23
N LYS A 94 13.51 -2.83 0.78
CA LYS A 94 12.53 -2.15 1.62
C LYS A 94 11.21 -1.96 0.91
N LEU A 95 10.17 -1.76 1.70
CA LEU A 95 8.83 -1.41 1.27
C LEU A 95 8.46 -0.03 1.81
N LEU A 96 7.95 0.83 0.94
CA LEU A 96 7.28 2.06 1.33
C LEU A 96 5.78 1.80 1.40
N LEU A 97 5.21 1.90 2.60
CA LEU A 97 3.77 2.00 2.78
C LEU A 97 3.42 3.47 3.05
N ALA A 98 2.35 3.95 2.41
CA ALA A 98 1.94 5.33 2.55
C ALA A 98 0.43 5.47 2.71
N GLY A 99 0.00 6.39 3.57
CA GLY A 99 -1.38 6.84 3.61
C GLY A 99 -1.62 8.06 2.73
N ALA A 100 -2.80 8.13 2.11
CA ALA A 100 -3.21 9.26 1.28
C ALA A 100 -3.40 10.57 2.06
N ARG A 101 -3.58 10.46 3.39
CA ARG A 101 -3.87 11.58 4.27
C ARG A 101 -2.82 11.74 5.34
N THR A 102 -2.56 13.00 5.71
CA THR A 102 -1.76 13.38 6.87
C THR A 102 -2.42 14.55 7.59
N ARG A 103 -2.27 14.62 8.91
CA ARG A 103 -2.69 15.78 9.72
C ARG A 103 -1.50 16.66 10.05
N PHE A 104 -1.65 17.94 9.73
CA PHE A 104 -0.78 19.00 10.22
C PHE A 104 -1.43 19.66 11.44
N PHE A 105 -0.74 19.66 12.58
CA PHE A 105 -1.20 20.35 13.79
C PHE A 105 -0.48 21.68 13.95
N ASN A 106 0.84 21.70 13.80
CA ASN A 106 1.69 22.88 13.76
C ASN A 106 3.08 22.54 13.17
N GLN A 107 3.98 23.52 13.11
CA GLN A 107 5.31 23.39 12.50
C GLN A 107 6.17 22.27 13.09
N ASP A 108 5.96 21.91 14.36
CA ASP A 108 6.73 20.87 15.06
C ASP A 108 5.94 19.56 15.23
N LYS A 109 4.65 19.55 14.85
CA LYS A 109 3.76 18.42 15.06
C LYS A 109 2.89 18.16 13.83
N TYR A 110 3.26 17.14 13.10
CA TYR A 110 2.55 16.64 11.93
C TYR A 110 2.76 15.13 11.79
N GLU A 111 1.84 14.47 11.10
CA GLU A 111 1.93 13.03 10.86
C GLU A 111 2.87 12.72 9.68
N LEU A 112 3.71 11.71 9.86
CA LEU A 112 4.57 11.19 8.81
C LEU A 112 3.85 10.04 8.11
N ASN A 113 3.25 10.32 6.95
CA ASN A 113 2.36 9.39 6.28
C ASN A 113 3.05 8.34 5.41
N GLY A 114 4.36 8.41 5.23
CA GLY A 114 5.18 7.35 4.62
C GLY A 114 5.96 6.57 5.67
N LYS A 115 5.99 5.25 5.55
CA LYS A 115 6.68 4.31 6.44
C LYS A 115 7.52 3.35 5.61
N LEU A 116 8.81 3.30 5.90
CA LEU A 116 9.74 2.36 5.28
C LEU A 116 9.92 1.15 6.20
N PHE A 117 9.60 -0.02 5.69
CA PHE A 117 9.80 -1.30 6.36
C PHE A 117 10.88 -2.10 5.64
N ASP A 118 11.66 -2.91 6.36
CA ASP A 118 12.39 -4.00 5.73
C ASP A 118 11.45 -5.17 5.34
N LEU A 119 12.02 -6.21 4.74
CA LEU A 119 11.27 -7.40 4.31
C LEU A 119 10.88 -8.33 5.46
N ASP A 120 11.35 -8.07 6.69
CA ASP A 120 10.93 -8.77 7.91
C ASP A 120 9.81 -8.00 8.65
N GLY A 121 9.41 -6.83 8.14
CA GLY A 121 8.34 -6.00 8.70
C GLY A 121 8.78 -5.05 9.81
N VAL A 122 10.09 -4.84 9.97
CA VAL A 122 10.62 -3.87 10.93
C VAL A 122 10.53 -2.47 10.33
N LEU A 123 9.94 -1.54 11.08
CA LEU A 123 9.89 -0.12 10.71
C LEU A 123 11.29 0.50 10.80
N LEU A 124 11.81 0.95 9.67
CA LEU A 124 13.14 1.57 9.56
C LEU A 124 13.09 3.09 9.66
N LYS A 125 12.09 3.72 9.02
CA LYS A 125 12.01 5.18 8.91
C LYS A 125 10.60 5.66 8.59
N GLU A 126 10.29 6.86 9.04
CA GLU A 126 9.06 7.57 8.74
C GLU A 126 9.37 8.87 7.97
N ILE A 127 8.53 9.22 6.99
CA ILE A 127 8.71 10.39 6.12
C ILE A 127 7.38 11.10 5.85
N LEU A 128 7.44 12.42 5.64
CA LEU A 128 6.29 13.22 5.21
C LEU A 128 6.23 13.23 3.68
N LEU A 129 5.09 12.80 3.12
CA LEU A 129 4.86 12.74 1.67
C LEU A 129 3.85 13.77 1.16
N GLY A 130 3.30 14.59 2.07
CA GLY A 130 2.21 15.53 1.77
C GLY A 130 0.82 14.93 1.97
N ASP A 131 -0.23 15.74 1.80
CA ASP A 131 -1.63 15.34 1.94
C ASP A 131 -2.33 15.24 0.58
N GLY A 132 -3.38 14.41 0.50
CA GLY A 132 -4.21 14.30 -0.70
C GLY A 132 -3.56 13.50 -1.82
N ILE A 133 -2.68 12.56 -1.47
CA ILE A 133 -2.00 11.69 -2.45
C ILE A 133 -3.04 10.81 -3.13
N GLN A 134 -3.11 10.91 -4.46
CA GLN A 134 -3.98 10.06 -5.28
C GLN A 134 -3.23 8.84 -5.84
N ASN A 135 -1.97 9.04 -6.23
CA ASN A 135 -1.09 8.00 -6.77
C ASN A 135 0.30 8.16 -6.15
N LEU A 136 1.01 7.06 -5.97
CA LEU A 136 2.38 7.01 -5.48
C LEU A 136 3.17 6.03 -6.34
N GLN A 137 4.35 6.43 -6.79
CA GLN A 137 5.27 5.56 -7.49
C GLN A 137 6.69 5.83 -7.01
N VAL A 138 7.50 4.77 -6.93
CA VAL A 138 8.89 4.88 -6.50
C VAL A 138 9.79 4.51 -7.67
N SER A 139 10.79 5.34 -7.95
CA SER A 139 11.82 5.00 -8.93
C SER A 139 12.83 4.00 -8.37
N LYS A 140 13.59 3.33 -9.23
CA LYS A 140 14.69 2.44 -8.81
C LYS A 140 15.71 3.10 -7.87
N ASN A 141 15.87 4.42 -7.97
CA ASN A 141 16.81 5.19 -7.14
C ASN A 141 16.16 5.70 -5.83
N GLY A 142 14.91 5.34 -5.54
CA GLY A 142 14.18 5.77 -4.35
C GLY A 142 13.60 7.19 -4.44
N THR A 143 13.37 7.70 -5.66
CA THR A 143 12.68 8.98 -5.88
C THR A 143 11.17 8.76 -5.90
N LEU A 144 10.42 9.68 -5.29
CA LEU A 144 8.95 9.67 -5.18
C LEU A 144 8.31 10.71 -6.08
#